data_AF-A2EWQ0-F1
#
_entry.id   AF-A2EWQ0-F1
#
_cell.length_a   1.000
_cell.length_b   1.000
_cell.length_c   1.000
_cell.angle_alpha   90.00
_cell.angle_beta   90.00
_cell.angle_gamma   90.00
#
_symmetry.space_group_name_H-M   'P 1'
#
loop_
_entity.id
_entity.type
_entity.pdbx_description
1 polymer ?
#
loop_
_entity_poly.entity_id
_entity_poly.type
_entity_poly.pdbx_seq_one_letter_code
_entity_poly.pdbx_strand_id
1 'polypeptide(L)' 'MVVVEYNCSNCGKTVRAEDRGAMRCPQCGCNILYKKRTTKRITFSAR' A
#
# COMPACT_ATOMS: atom_id res chain seq x y z
N MET A 1 16.87 -1.91 1.36
CA MET A 1 15.79 -0.92 1.25
C MET A 1 14.47 -1.67 1.15
N VAL A 2 13.52 -1.43 2.06
CA VAL A 2 12.23 -2.14 2.06
C VAL A 2 11.24 -1.28 1.27
N VAL A 3 10.92 -1.70 0.05
CA VAL A 3 9.91 -1.01 -0.76
C VAL A 3 8.53 -1.34 -0.21
N VAL A 4 7.84 -0.34 0.36
CA VAL A 4 6.47 -0.50 0.86
C VAL A 4 5.50 -0.21 -0.27
N GLU A 5 4.68 -1.20 -0.60
CA GLU A 5 3.62 -1.06 -1.58
C GLU A 5 2.32 -0.61 -0.90
N TYR A 6 1.58 0.26 -1.58
CA TYR A 6 0.28 0.76 -1.17
C TYR A 6 -0.76 0.48 -2.23
N ASN A 7 -2.03 0.33 -1.88
CA ASN A 7 -3.15 0.21 -2.82
C ASN A 7 -3.98 1.49 -2.74
N CYS A 8 -4.33 2.06 -3.89
CA CYS A 8 -5.21 3.23 -3.95
C CYS A 8 -6.65 2.86 -3.57
N SER A 9 -7.30 3.71 -2.77
CA SER A 9 -8.70 3.51 -2.37
C SER A 9 -9.69 3.58 -3.53
N ASN A 10 -9.40 4.40 -4.54
CA ASN A 10 -10.34 4.65 -5.64
C ASN A 10 -10.12 3.72 -6.83
N CYS A 11 -8.90 3.65 -7.38
CA CYS A 11 -8.62 2.83 -8.57
C CYS A 11 -8.07 1.44 -8.27
N GLY A 12 -7.81 1.11 -7.00
CA GLY A 12 -7.30 -0.19 -6.57
C GLY A 12 -5.84 -0.49 -6.97
N LYS A 13 -5.20 0.39 -7.73
CA LYS A 13 -3.85 0.16 -8.26
C LYS A 13 -2.81 0.21 -7.17
N THR A 14 -1.79 -0.65 -7.31
CA THR A 14 -0.66 -0.68 -6.38
C THR A 14 0.34 0.43 -6.74
N VAL A 15 0.66 1.26 -5.76
CA VAL A 15 1.62 2.36 -5.82
C VAL A 15 2.83 1.98 -4.96
N ARG A 16 4.03 2.08 -5.53
CA ARG A 16 5.28 1.96 -4.77
C ARG A 16 5.63 3.36 -4.28
N ALA A 17 5.57 3.58 -2.97
CA ALA A 17 5.98 4.87 -2.41
C ALA A 17 7.46 4.78 -2.03
N GLU A 18 8.25 5.73 -2.52
CA GLU A 18 9.58 6.02 -1.98
C GLU A 18 9.42 6.99 -0.80
N ASP A 19 10.27 6.83 0.23
CA ASP A 19 10.13 7.33 1.61
C ASP A 19 9.85 8.84 1.81
N ARG A 20 9.78 9.67 0.75
CA ARG A 20 9.64 11.13 0.85
C ARG A 20 8.69 11.78 -0.18
N GLY A 21 7.94 11.00 -0.95
CA GLY A 21 7.00 11.51 -1.95
C GLY A 21 5.61 11.85 -1.39
N ALA A 22 4.89 12.77 -2.05
CA ALA A 22 3.48 13.02 -1.75
C ALA A 22 2.66 11.72 -1.90
N MET A 23 1.87 11.37 -0.88
CA MET A 23 0.99 10.19 -0.91
C MET A 23 -0.21 10.43 -1.84
N ARG A 24 0.04 10.44 -3.14
CA ARG A 24 -0.95 10.59 -4.20
C ARG A 24 -0.87 9.43 -5.16
N CYS A 25 -2.02 8.89 -5.55
CA CYS A 25 -2.09 7.89 -6.60
C CYS A 25 -1.71 8.55 -7.94
N PRO A 26 -0.67 8.06 -8.66
CA PRO A 26 -0.25 8.64 -9.93
C PRO A 26 -1.28 8.46 -11.06
N GLN A 27 -2.28 7.58 -10.86
CA GLN A 27 -3.26 7.25 -11.89
C GLN A 27 -4.58 7.99 -11.76
N CYS A 28 -5.03 8.28 -10.54
CA CYS A 28 -6.33 8.92 -10.31
C CYS A 28 -6.26 10.19 -9.44
N GLY A 29 -5.08 10.55 -8.93
CA GLY A 29 -4.90 11.75 -8.11
C GLY A 29 -5.47 11.66 -6.69
N CYS A 30 -6.05 10.52 -6.29
CA CYS A 30 -6.56 10.31 -4.93
C CYS A 30 -5.42 10.35 -3.89
N ASN A 31 -5.69 10.94 -2.73
CA ASN A 31 -4.72 11.12 -1.64
C ASN A 31 -4.78 10.02 -0.58
N ILE A 32 -5.67 9.03 -0.76
CA ILE A 32 -5.86 7.95 0.20
C ILE A 32 -5.26 6.67 -0.38
N LEU A 33 -4.26 6.14 0.31
CA LEU A 33 -3.52 4.95 -0.03
C LEU A 33 -3.51 4.00 1.17
N TYR A 34 -3.96 2.76 0.98
CA TYR A 34 -3.91 1.71 2.00
C TYR A 34 -2.58 0.97 1.94
N LYS A 35 -1.95 0.70 3.07
CA LYS A 35 -0.74 -0.15 3.09
C LYS A 35 -1.08 -1.56 2.60
N LYS A 36 -0.32 -2.08 1.66
CA LYS A 36 -0.53 -3.45 1.15
C LYS A 36 -0.26 -4.46 2.26
N ARG A 37 -1.04 -5.55 2.25
CA ARG A 37 -0.85 -6.69 3.17
C ARG A 37 0.59 -7.20 3.09
N THR A 38 1.16 -7.59 4.22
CA THR A 38 2.48 -8.23 4.23
C THR A 38 2.45 -9.57 3.49
N THR A 39 3.55 -9.88 2.79
CA THR A 39 3.79 -11.20 2.20
C THR A 39 4.25 -12.22 3.24
N LYS A 40 4.59 -11.78 4.45
CA LYS A 40 4.97 -12.67 5.56
C LYS A 40 3.76 -13.50 5.98
N ARG A 41 3.99 -14.79 6.21
CA ARG A 41 2.96 -15.71 6.72
C ARG A 41 2.60 -15.29 8.15
N ILE A 42 1.32 -15.03 8.38
CA ILE A 42 0.79 -14.75 9.71
C ILE A 42 0.06 -16.01 10.18
N THR A 43 0.43 -16.51 11.34
CA THR A 43 -0.21 -17.66 11.99
C THR A 43 -1.07 -17.15 13.13
N PHE A 44 -2.29 -17.66 13.23
CA PHE A 44 -3.23 -17.34 14.30
C PHE A 44 -3.57 -18.62 15.08
N SER A 45 -3.78 -18.51 16.40
CA SER A 45 -4.29 -19.61 17.23
C SER A 45 -5.82 -19.63 17.16
N ALA A 46 -6.41 -20.82 16.97
CA ALA A 46 -7.87 -21.01 16.82
C ALA A 46 -8.64 -21.02 18.16
N ARG A 47 -8.30 -20.10 19.07
CA ARG A 47 -9.11 -19.88 20.28
C ARG A 47 -10.22 -18.90 20.00
#